data_AF-A0A357TFU2-F1
#
_entry.id   AF-A0A357TFU2-F1
#
_cell.length_a   1.000
_cell.length_b   1.000
_cell.length_c   1.000
_cell.angle_alpha   90.00
_cell.angle_beta   90.00
_cell.angle_gamma   90.00
#
_symmetry.space_group_name_H-M   'P 1'
#
loop_
_entity.id
_entity.type
_entity.pdbx_description
1 polymer ?
#
loop_
_entity_poly.entity_id
_entity_poly.type
_entity_poly.pdbx_seq_one_letter_code
_entity_poly.pdbx_strand_id
1 'polypeptide(L)'
;EKPYQPPGLWGEVVFSNVPRFQQDHGAKLYRRSMYTYWKRSVPPPNMQVFDAPSREVCVLKRPSTNTPLAALVLMNDPTFVEASRKLAERVMRERDTDAARVKRLHRLICGRQPTPAEQQLLLGTLNDLLEDFRAESDAAAELMTVGESVRDESLDLTELAAYASLANAVFCTDEAITRN
;
A
#
# COMPACT_ATOMS: atom_id res chain seq x y z
N GLU A 1 -16.66 -0.16 -6.26
CA GLU A 1 -15.60 -1.11 -6.61
C GLU A 1 -15.55 -2.24 -5.59
N LYS A 2 -15.04 -3.38 -6.01
CA LYS A 2 -14.72 -4.53 -5.18
C LYS A 2 -13.21 -4.75 -5.27
N PRO A 3 -12.42 -4.16 -4.35
CA PRO A 3 -10.96 -4.19 -4.42
C PRO A 3 -10.39 -5.56 -4.04
N TYR A 4 -9.07 -5.71 -3.99
CA TYR A 4 -8.44 -6.92 -3.47
C TYR A 4 -8.99 -7.25 -2.08
N GLN A 5 -9.42 -8.50 -1.90
CA GLN A 5 -9.83 -9.05 -0.62
C GLN A 5 -9.45 -10.53 -0.56
N PRO A 6 -9.10 -11.06 0.62
CA PRO A 6 -8.90 -12.49 0.81
C PRO A 6 -10.11 -13.31 0.34
N PRO A 7 -9.91 -14.45 -0.34
CA PRO A 7 -11.00 -15.31 -0.74
C PRO A 7 -11.73 -15.87 0.50
N GLY A 8 -13.01 -16.22 0.34
CA GLY A 8 -13.78 -16.93 1.37
C GLY A 8 -14.52 -16.08 2.39
N LEU A 9 -14.20 -14.78 2.54
CA LEU A 9 -14.86 -13.88 3.52
C LEU A 9 -16.39 -13.78 3.35
N TRP A 10 -16.88 -13.97 2.12
CA TRP A 10 -18.31 -13.90 1.81
C TRP A 10 -18.99 -15.28 1.81
N GLY A 11 -18.23 -16.36 1.94
CA GLY A 11 -18.72 -17.73 1.91
C GLY A 11 -19.28 -18.21 3.26
N GLU A 12 -18.76 -17.70 4.37
CA GLU A 12 -19.19 -18.11 5.72
C GLU A 12 -20.53 -17.49 6.14
N VAL A 13 -20.97 -16.43 5.46
CA VAL A 13 -22.13 -15.62 5.85
C VAL A 13 -23.21 -15.65 4.77
N VAL A 14 -23.64 -16.83 4.29
CA VAL A 14 -24.89 -16.88 3.52
C VAL A 14 -25.68 -18.20 3.45
N PHE A 15 -26.99 -18.07 3.72
CA PHE A 15 -28.10 -18.78 3.06
C PHE A 15 -27.96 -18.82 1.53
N SER A 16 -28.48 -19.84 0.86
CA SER A 16 -28.17 -20.26 -0.53
C SER A 16 -28.30 -19.23 -1.68
N ASN A 17 -28.69 -17.96 -1.45
CA ASN A 17 -29.08 -16.98 -2.48
C ASN A 17 -28.35 -15.61 -2.47
N VAL A 18 -27.26 -15.39 -1.73
CA VAL A 18 -26.50 -14.11 -1.83
C VAL A 18 -25.24 -14.28 -2.68
N PRO A 19 -24.97 -13.35 -3.62
CA PRO A 19 -23.80 -13.42 -4.49
C PRO A 19 -22.48 -13.41 -3.71
N ARG A 20 -21.54 -14.24 -4.16
CA ARG A 20 -20.16 -14.29 -3.68
C ARG A 20 -19.41 -13.00 -4.05
N PHE A 21 -18.36 -12.68 -3.30
CA PHE A 21 -17.45 -11.61 -3.69
C PHE A 21 -16.82 -11.94 -5.03
N GLN A 22 -16.80 -10.96 -5.94
CA GLN A 22 -16.11 -11.04 -7.22
C GLN A 22 -15.30 -9.76 -7.33
N GLN A 23 -13.99 -9.88 -7.39
CA GLN A 23 -13.09 -8.74 -7.52
C GLN A 23 -13.38 -8.01 -8.84
N ASP A 24 -13.36 -6.67 -8.78
CA ASP A 24 -13.41 -5.84 -9.98
C ASP A 24 -12.00 -5.78 -10.60
N HIS A 25 -11.90 -5.70 -11.93
CA HIS A 25 -10.62 -5.67 -12.65
C HIS A 25 -10.39 -4.34 -13.39
N GLY A 26 -9.14 -4.07 -13.74
CA GLY A 26 -8.73 -2.91 -14.53
C GLY A 26 -9.11 -1.57 -13.88
N ALA A 27 -9.62 -0.61 -14.65
CA ALA A 27 -9.93 0.74 -14.14
C ALA A 27 -10.99 0.76 -13.00
N LYS A 28 -11.78 -0.30 -12.84
CA LYS A 28 -12.75 -0.41 -11.75
C LYS A 28 -12.12 -0.77 -10.41
N LEU A 29 -10.90 -1.31 -10.40
CA LEU A 29 -10.15 -1.73 -9.22
C LEU A 29 -9.49 -0.56 -8.47
N TYR A 30 -9.22 0.55 -9.17
CA TYR A 30 -8.41 1.67 -8.69
C TYR A 30 -9.21 2.94 -8.39
N ARG A 31 -10.42 2.82 -7.85
CA ARG A 31 -11.19 3.98 -7.38
C ARG A 31 -10.84 4.29 -5.94
N ARG A 32 -11.34 5.44 -5.48
CA ARG A 32 -11.18 5.83 -4.07
C ARG A 32 -12.02 4.90 -3.22
N SER A 33 -11.46 4.51 -2.07
CA SER A 33 -12.10 3.62 -1.09
C SER A 33 -13.51 4.08 -0.65
N MET A 34 -13.83 5.37 -0.76
CA MET A 34 -15.19 5.92 -0.63
C MET A 34 -16.24 5.20 -1.49
N TYR A 35 -15.83 4.65 -2.64
CA TYR A 35 -16.69 3.92 -3.59
C TYR A 35 -16.59 2.39 -3.45
N THR A 36 -15.87 1.88 -2.45
CA THR A 36 -15.81 0.45 -2.16
C THR A 36 -17.18 -0.07 -1.72
N TYR A 37 -17.59 -1.20 -2.30
CA TYR A 37 -18.84 -1.85 -1.94
C TYR A 37 -18.78 -2.33 -0.49
N TRP A 38 -19.75 -1.90 0.32
CA TRP A 38 -19.83 -2.22 1.74
C TRP A 38 -21.03 -3.13 2.01
N LYS A 39 -20.77 -4.41 2.28
CA LYS A 39 -21.80 -5.35 2.76
C LYS A 39 -21.92 -5.19 4.27
N ARG A 40 -23.14 -4.99 4.80
CA ARG A 40 -23.34 -4.74 6.24
C ARG A 40 -22.74 -5.84 7.12
N SER A 41 -23.00 -7.11 6.77
CA SER A 41 -22.51 -8.27 7.51
C SER A 41 -21.05 -8.64 7.25
N VAL A 42 -20.42 -8.08 6.21
CA VAL A 42 -19.01 -8.34 5.86
C VAL A 42 -18.39 -7.01 5.39
N PRO A 43 -18.03 -6.12 6.33
CA PRO A 43 -17.39 -4.86 5.98
C PRO A 43 -16.04 -5.10 5.31
N PRO A 44 -15.53 -4.17 4.48
CA PRO A 44 -14.21 -4.31 3.88
C PRO A 44 -13.11 -4.48 4.94
N PRO A 45 -12.29 -5.55 4.87
CA PRO A 45 -11.37 -5.92 5.96
C PRO A 45 -10.32 -4.83 6.24
N ASN A 46 -9.73 -4.24 5.20
CA ASN A 46 -8.72 -3.19 5.37
C ASN A 46 -9.31 -1.97 6.10
N MET A 47 -10.54 -1.59 5.79
CA MET A 47 -11.21 -0.48 6.48
C MET A 47 -11.45 -0.79 7.96
N GLN A 48 -11.83 -2.03 8.30
CA GLN A 48 -12.01 -2.44 9.69
C GLN A 48 -10.70 -2.36 10.47
N VAL A 49 -9.60 -2.81 9.87
CA VAL A 49 -8.27 -2.75 10.49
C VAL A 49 -7.84 -1.31 10.78
N PHE A 50 -8.26 -0.35 9.96
CA PHE A 50 -8.06 1.07 10.21
C PHE A 50 -9.21 1.74 10.96
N ASP A 51 -9.94 1.03 11.83
CA ASP A 51 -10.98 1.61 12.69
C ASP A 51 -12.17 2.26 11.95
N ALA A 52 -12.53 1.77 10.75
CA ALA A 52 -13.72 2.28 10.07
C ALA A 52 -15.01 1.85 10.81
N PRO A 53 -16.00 2.75 10.98
CA PRO A 53 -17.21 2.44 11.72
C PRO A 53 -18.09 1.44 10.96
N SER A 54 -18.73 0.50 11.66
CA SER A 54 -19.54 -0.59 11.07
C SER A 54 -20.81 -0.13 10.32
N ARG A 55 -21.20 1.15 10.43
CA ARG A 55 -22.44 1.75 9.91
C ARG A 55 -23.73 1.13 10.50
N GLU A 56 -23.62 0.41 11.62
CA GLU A 56 -24.76 -0.16 12.34
C GLU A 56 -25.30 0.79 13.41
N VAL A 57 -24.39 1.58 14.00
CA VAL A 57 -24.69 2.55 15.05
C VAL A 57 -24.06 3.90 14.74
N CYS A 58 -24.59 4.96 15.33
CA CYS A 58 -24.00 6.29 15.24
C CYS A 58 -22.65 6.31 15.98
N VAL A 59 -21.61 6.83 15.32
CA VAL A 59 -20.26 6.96 15.87
C VAL A 59 -19.90 8.44 15.94
N LEU A 60 -19.81 8.98 17.15
CA LEU A 60 -19.49 10.40 17.39
C LEU A 60 -18.03 10.74 17.09
N LYS A 61 -17.12 9.81 17.36
CA LYS A 61 -15.68 9.96 17.13
C LYS A 61 -15.09 8.62 16.71
N ARG A 62 -14.31 8.63 15.64
CA ARG A 62 -13.55 7.45 15.20
C ARG A 62 -12.42 7.17 16.21
N PRO A 63 -12.24 5.92 16.67
CA PRO A 63 -11.04 5.57 17.41
C PRO A 63 -9.82 5.73 16.49
N SER A 64 -8.70 6.08 17.08
CA SER A 64 -7.41 6.15 16.40
C SER A 64 -6.50 5.17 17.11
N THR A 65 -6.31 3.99 16.52
CA THR A 65 -5.38 2.98 17.03
C THR A 65 -4.25 2.74 16.05
N ASN A 66 -3.06 2.49 16.60
CA ASN A 66 -1.89 2.05 15.84
C ASN A 66 -1.59 0.62 16.29
N THR A 67 -2.17 -0.35 15.59
CA THR A 67 -2.04 -1.78 15.93
C THR A 67 -0.98 -2.44 15.03
N PRO A 68 -0.24 -3.45 15.53
CA PRO A 68 0.67 -4.22 14.69
C PRO A 68 -0.02 -4.87 13.48
N LEU A 69 -1.31 -5.21 13.62
CA LEU A 69 -2.11 -5.73 12.52
C LEU A 69 -2.30 -4.70 11.40
N ALA A 70 -2.49 -3.42 11.74
CA ALA A 70 -2.59 -2.35 10.74
C ALA A 70 -1.29 -2.18 9.96
N ALA A 71 -0.14 -2.23 10.62
CA ALA A 71 1.16 -2.22 9.95
C ALA A 71 1.32 -3.45 9.03
N LEU A 72 0.92 -4.64 9.49
CA LEU A 72 0.99 -5.86 8.69
C LEU A 72 0.12 -5.78 7.43
N VAL A 73 -1.06 -5.16 7.51
CA VAL A 73 -1.93 -4.92 6.35
C VAL A 73 -1.27 -3.97 5.35
N LEU A 74 -0.63 -2.89 5.80
CA LEU A 74 0.10 -1.97 4.90
C LEU A 74 1.26 -2.67 4.18
N MET A 75 1.94 -3.57 4.86
CA MET A 75 3.08 -4.31 4.31
C MET A 75 2.69 -5.37 3.29
N ASN A 76 1.53 -6.02 3.48
CA ASN A 76 1.21 -7.26 2.74
C ASN A 76 0.01 -7.15 1.81
N ASP A 77 -0.91 -6.21 2.02
CA ASP A 77 -2.10 -6.13 1.16
C ASP A 77 -1.67 -5.72 -0.26
N PRO A 78 -2.13 -6.43 -1.31
CA PRO A 78 -1.76 -6.14 -2.69
C PRO A 78 -2.01 -4.68 -3.08
N THR A 79 -3.05 -4.04 -2.51
CA THR A 79 -3.38 -2.64 -2.78
C THR A 79 -2.23 -1.71 -2.39
N PHE A 80 -1.63 -1.91 -1.21
CA PHE A 80 -0.56 -1.04 -0.70
C PHE A 80 0.79 -1.37 -1.33
N VAL A 81 1.07 -2.65 -1.58
CA VAL A 81 2.29 -3.07 -2.29
C VAL A 81 2.28 -2.53 -3.73
N GLU A 82 1.16 -2.68 -4.44
CA GLU A 82 0.99 -2.16 -5.79
C GLU A 82 1.06 -0.63 -5.84
N ALA A 83 0.44 0.07 -4.88
CA ALA A 83 0.53 1.52 -4.77
C ALA A 83 1.96 2.00 -4.49
N SER A 84 2.72 1.26 -3.68
CA SER A 84 4.13 1.53 -3.38
C SER A 84 4.99 1.42 -4.63
N ARG A 85 4.78 0.37 -5.44
CA ARG A 85 5.45 0.21 -6.75
C ARG A 85 5.12 1.36 -7.70
N LYS A 86 3.84 1.75 -7.83
CA LYS A 86 3.46 2.86 -8.71
C LYS A 86 3.97 4.22 -8.23
N LEU A 87 4.09 4.41 -6.92
CA LEU A 87 4.75 5.59 -6.36
C LEU A 87 6.25 5.60 -6.68
N ALA A 88 6.93 4.47 -6.55
CA ALA A 88 8.33 4.31 -6.90
C ALA A 88 8.58 4.63 -8.39
N GLU A 89 7.82 4.04 -9.31
CA GLU A 89 7.90 4.33 -10.76
C GLU A 89 7.76 5.84 -11.03
N ARG A 90 6.77 6.48 -10.39
CA ARG A 90 6.54 7.91 -10.55
C ARG A 90 7.74 8.73 -10.08
N VAL A 91 8.30 8.42 -8.92
CA VAL A 91 9.41 9.16 -8.33
C VAL A 91 10.69 8.99 -9.14
N MET A 92 10.95 7.77 -9.64
CA MET A 92 12.10 7.48 -10.49
C MET A 92 12.05 8.22 -11.83
N ARG A 93 10.85 8.45 -12.39
CA ARG A 93 10.66 9.27 -13.61
C ARG A 93 10.72 10.77 -13.35
N GLU A 94 10.24 11.23 -12.18
CA GLU A 94 10.21 12.67 -11.87
C GLU A 94 11.57 13.24 -11.44
N ARG A 95 12.53 12.39 -11.02
CA ARG A 95 13.81 12.81 -10.42
C ARG A 95 14.96 11.87 -10.81
N ASP A 96 16.13 12.46 -11.04
CA ASP A 96 17.30 11.72 -11.51
C ASP A 96 18.22 11.23 -10.40
N THR A 97 18.19 11.85 -9.20
CA THR A 97 19.10 11.51 -8.09
C THR A 97 18.36 10.88 -6.92
N ASP A 98 19.01 9.93 -6.23
CA ASP A 98 18.41 9.22 -5.09
C ASP A 98 17.98 10.17 -3.97
N ALA A 99 18.81 11.16 -3.66
CA ALA A 99 18.47 12.20 -2.68
C ALA A 99 17.19 12.97 -3.07
N ALA A 100 17.02 13.31 -4.35
CA ALA A 100 15.83 13.99 -4.83
C ALA A 100 14.60 13.06 -4.88
N ARG A 101 14.81 11.79 -5.24
CA ARG A 101 13.79 10.74 -5.27
C ARG A 101 13.23 10.48 -3.87
N VAL A 102 14.08 10.18 -2.89
CA VAL A 102 13.70 9.98 -1.48
C VAL A 102 12.96 11.19 -0.92
N LYS A 103 13.47 12.40 -1.17
CA LYS A 103 12.82 13.65 -0.73
C LYS A 103 11.42 13.81 -1.33
N ARG A 104 11.26 13.46 -2.61
CA ARG A 104 9.97 13.53 -3.31
C ARG A 104 8.99 12.48 -2.80
N LEU A 105 9.45 11.24 -2.64
CA LEU A 105 8.69 10.12 -2.09
C LEU A 105 8.14 10.48 -0.70
N HIS A 106 9.01 10.92 0.21
CA HIS A 106 8.59 11.31 1.56
C HIS A 106 7.56 12.44 1.54
N ARG A 107 7.73 13.45 0.66
CA ARG A 107 6.76 14.54 0.53
C ARG A 107 5.41 14.09 -0.02
N LEU A 108 5.39 13.10 -0.91
CA LEU A 108 4.15 12.57 -1.47
C LEU A 108 3.36 11.75 -0.44
N ILE A 109 4.05 11.06 0.48
CA ILE A 109 3.42 10.24 1.53
C ILE A 109 3.06 11.09 2.76
N CYS A 110 4.02 11.81 3.32
CA CYS A 110 3.89 12.51 4.60
C CYS A 110 3.51 14.00 4.46
N GLY A 111 3.31 14.51 3.25
CA GLY A 111 2.95 15.92 2.98
C GLY A 111 4.05 16.96 3.24
N ARG A 112 5.17 16.58 3.87
CA ARG A 112 6.30 17.47 4.23
C ARG A 112 7.64 16.99 3.68
N GLN A 113 8.63 17.88 3.68
CA GLN A 113 10.01 17.45 3.40
C GLN A 113 10.57 16.66 4.59
N PRO A 114 11.40 15.64 4.36
CA PRO A 114 12.15 14.98 5.42
C PRO A 114 13.14 15.97 6.04
N THR A 115 13.38 15.82 7.33
CA THR A 115 14.49 16.48 8.03
C THR A 115 15.83 15.91 7.52
N PRO A 116 16.96 16.60 7.75
CA PRO A 116 18.27 16.09 7.33
C PRO A 116 18.59 14.69 7.88
N ALA A 117 18.21 14.41 9.14
CA ALA A 117 18.41 13.12 9.77
C ALA A 117 17.54 12.02 9.13
N GLU A 118 16.25 12.29 8.90
CA GLU A 118 15.35 11.36 8.20
C GLU A 118 15.83 11.10 6.77
N GLN A 119 16.27 12.13 6.06
CA GLN A 119 16.76 11.98 4.69
C GLN A 119 18.00 11.08 4.64
N GLN A 120 18.93 11.26 5.59
CA GLN A 120 20.12 10.41 5.69
C GLN A 120 19.76 8.97 6.02
N LEU A 121 18.82 8.75 6.95
CA LEU A 121 18.34 7.42 7.32
C LEU A 121 17.70 6.71 6.11
N LEU A 122 16.78 7.38 5.42
CA LEU A 122 16.08 6.81 4.26
C LEU A 122 17.03 6.49 3.11
N LEU A 123 18.07 7.30 2.90
CA LEU A 123 19.12 7.00 1.91
C LEU A 123 19.97 5.80 2.32
N GLY A 124 20.28 5.66 3.62
CA GLY A 124 20.94 4.46 4.15
C GLY A 124 20.10 3.21 3.89
N THR A 125 18.83 3.22 4.30
CA THR A 125 17.90 2.12 4.07
C THR A 125 17.72 1.78 2.59
N LEU A 126 17.70 2.78 1.70
CA LEU A 126 17.66 2.53 0.26
C LEU A 126 18.89 1.75 -0.23
N ASN A 127 20.08 2.12 0.24
CA ASN A 127 21.31 1.42 -0.13
C ASN A 127 21.29 -0.03 0.38
N ASP A 128 20.86 -0.24 1.62
CA ASP A 128 20.72 -1.60 2.20
C ASP A 128 19.77 -2.45 1.34
N LEU A 129 18.59 -1.91 1.00
CA LEU A 129 17.61 -2.59 0.13
C LEU A 129 18.15 -2.87 -1.27
N LEU A 130 18.95 -1.96 -1.83
CA LEU A 130 19.59 -2.18 -3.13
C LEU A 130 20.61 -3.30 -3.07
N GLU A 131 21.39 -3.40 -1.99
CA GLU A 131 22.34 -4.50 -1.78
C GLU A 131 21.60 -5.84 -1.63
N ASP A 132 20.55 -5.89 -0.82
CA ASP A 132 19.74 -7.08 -0.60
C ASP A 132 19.09 -7.58 -1.90
N PHE A 133 18.42 -6.71 -2.66
CA PHE A 133 17.79 -7.10 -3.93
C PHE A 133 18.77 -7.37 -5.07
N ARG A 134 20.03 -6.91 -4.97
CA ARG A 134 21.10 -7.33 -5.88
C ARG A 134 21.60 -8.73 -5.55
N ALA A 135 21.64 -9.08 -4.27
CA ALA A 135 21.98 -10.45 -3.84
C ALA A 135 20.86 -11.44 -4.15
N GLU A 136 19.60 -11.01 -4.05
CA GLU A 136 18.40 -11.83 -4.24
C GLU A 136 17.50 -11.28 -5.36
N SER A 137 17.95 -11.41 -6.61
CA SER A 137 17.19 -10.90 -7.78
C SER A 137 15.82 -11.56 -7.96
N ASP A 138 15.65 -12.80 -7.51
CA ASP A 138 14.40 -13.54 -7.62
C ASP A 138 13.30 -12.92 -6.73
N ALA A 139 13.67 -12.45 -5.53
CA ALA A 139 12.75 -11.77 -4.62
C ALA A 139 12.26 -10.43 -5.20
N ALA A 140 13.13 -9.71 -5.91
CA ALA A 140 12.74 -8.49 -6.63
C ALA A 140 11.71 -8.79 -7.73
N ALA A 141 11.90 -9.87 -8.47
CA ALA A 141 10.95 -10.30 -9.50
C ALA A 141 9.59 -10.66 -8.89
N GLU A 142 9.57 -11.43 -7.80
CA GLU A 142 8.34 -11.83 -7.12
C GLU A 142 7.54 -10.62 -6.61
N LEU A 143 8.20 -9.69 -5.90
CA LEU A 143 7.56 -8.47 -5.40
C LEU A 143 6.93 -7.65 -6.54
N MET A 144 7.59 -7.60 -7.69
CA MET A 144 7.10 -6.86 -8.86
C MET A 144 5.94 -7.54 -9.58
N THR A 145 5.55 -8.76 -9.20
CA THR A 145 4.34 -9.44 -9.73
C THR A 145 3.09 -9.21 -8.88
N VAL A 146 3.20 -8.59 -7.70
CA VAL A 146 2.06 -8.35 -6.81
C VAL A 146 1.09 -7.33 -7.45
N GLY A 147 -0.20 -7.68 -7.47
CA GLY A 147 -1.27 -6.86 -8.03
C GLY A 147 -1.46 -7.01 -9.55
N GLU A 148 -2.50 -6.36 -10.09
CA GLU A 148 -2.91 -6.43 -11.50
C GLU A 148 -2.20 -5.42 -12.40
N SER A 149 -1.69 -4.30 -11.85
CA SER A 149 -1.00 -3.33 -12.72
C SER A 149 0.33 -3.89 -13.19
N VAL A 150 0.62 -3.64 -14.47
CA VAL A 150 1.90 -4.01 -15.09
C VAL A 150 2.96 -3.00 -14.64
N ARG A 151 4.14 -3.48 -14.25
CA ARG A 151 5.29 -2.62 -13.94
C ARG A 151 5.77 -1.85 -15.16
N ASP A 152 6.49 -0.76 -14.94
CA ASP A 152 7.28 -0.14 -16.01
C ASP A 152 8.51 -1.00 -16.34
N GLU A 153 8.54 -1.60 -17.53
CA GLU A 153 9.65 -2.44 -17.98
C GLU A 153 10.89 -1.64 -18.40
N SER A 154 10.77 -0.32 -18.58
CA SER A 154 11.92 0.54 -18.90
C SER A 154 12.81 0.85 -17.70
N LEU A 155 12.32 0.60 -16.47
CA LEU A 155 13.08 0.80 -15.25
C LEU A 155 13.80 -0.49 -14.84
N ASP A 156 14.96 -0.32 -14.20
CA ASP A 156 15.70 -1.44 -13.62
C ASP A 156 14.84 -2.15 -12.54
N LEU A 157 14.79 -3.48 -12.62
CA LEU A 157 13.93 -4.29 -11.77
C LEU A 157 14.33 -4.18 -10.29
N THR A 158 15.64 -4.23 -10.02
CA THR A 158 16.20 -4.23 -8.67
C THR A 158 16.06 -2.85 -8.04
N GLU A 159 16.35 -1.78 -8.78
CA GLU A 159 16.11 -0.42 -8.30
C GLU A 159 14.63 -0.18 -8.00
N LEU A 160 13.74 -0.61 -8.90
CA LEU A 160 12.31 -0.44 -8.71
C LEU A 160 11.80 -1.19 -7.47
N ALA A 161 12.29 -2.41 -7.23
CA ALA A 161 11.96 -3.18 -6.05
C ALA A 161 12.44 -2.50 -4.76
N ALA A 162 13.67 -1.99 -4.73
CA ALA A 162 14.20 -1.26 -3.59
C ALA A 162 13.38 0.01 -3.28
N TYR A 163 13.06 0.81 -4.29
CA TYR A 163 12.22 1.99 -4.11
C TYR A 163 10.78 1.66 -3.70
N ALA A 164 10.20 0.57 -4.21
CA ALA A 164 8.87 0.11 -3.82
C ALA A 164 8.84 -0.32 -2.35
N SER A 165 9.84 -1.08 -1.90
CA SER A 165 9.99 -1.47 -0.50
C SER A 165 10.21 -0.28 0.42
N LEU A 166 11.04 0.70 0.01
CA LEU A 166 11.22 1.94 0.75
C LEU A 166 9.91 2.73 0.85
N ALA A 167 9.14 2.84 -0.24
CA ALA A 167 7.83 3.49 -0.22
C ALA A 167 6.86 2.79 0.74
N ASN A 168 6.83 1.46 0.73
CA ASN A 168 6.00 0.68 1.63
C ASN A 168 6.38 0.87 3.10
N ALA A 169 7.68 0.88 3.42
CA ALA A 169 8.17 1.16 4.76
C ALA A 169 7.75 2.57 5.23
N VAL A 170 7.83 3.58 4.36
CA VAL A 170 7.38 4.95 4.69
C VAL A 170 5.86 5.02 4.88
N PHE A 171 5.07 4.25 4.11
CA PHE A 171 3.63 4.15 4.34
C PHE A 171 3.26 3.58 5.72
N CYS A 172 4.11 2.72 6.29
CA CYS A 172 3.91 2.13 7.60
C CYS A 172 4.25 3.06 8.78
N THR A 173 4.76 4.26 8.51
CA THR A 173 5.10 5.22 9.56
C THR A 173 3.86 5.86 10.18
N ASP A 174 3.95 6.24 11.46
CA ASP A 174 2.85 6.93 12.14
C ASP A 174 2.50 8.23 11.42
N GLU A 175 3.49 8.96 10.91
CA GLU A 175 3.29 10.17 10.13
C GLU A 175 2.43 9.94 8.89
N ALA A 176 2.61 8.83 8.18
CA ALA A 176 1.80 8.51 7.00
C ALA A 176 0.36 8.12 7.37
N ILE A 177 0.16 7.47 8.51
CA ILE A 177 -1.14 6.91 8.93
C ILE A 177 -2.00 7.95 9.65
N THR A 178 -1.42 8.73 10.57
CA THR A 178 -2.18 9.59 11.50
C THR A 178 -2.15 11.07 11.13
N ARG A 179 -1.18 11.55 10.34
CA ARG A 179 -1.02 12.97 10.01
C ARG A 179 -1.24 13.26 8.53
N ASN A 180 -2.45 13.72 8.20
CA ASN A 180 -2.73 14.52 7.00
C ASN A 180 -3.58 15.73 7.37
#